data_AF-A0A7J0H0T0-F1
#
_entry.id   AF-A0A7J0H0T0-F1
#
_cell.length_a   1.000
_cell.length_b   1.000
_cell.length_c   1.000
_cell.angle_alpha   90.00
_cell.angle_beta   90.00
_cell.angle_gamma   90.00
#
_symmetry.space_group_name_H-M   'P 1'
#
loop_
_entity.id
_entity.type
_entity.pdbx_description
1 polymer ?
#
loop_
_entity_poly.entity_id
_entity_poly.type
_entity_poly.pdbx_seq_one_letter_code
_entity_poly.pdbx_strand_id
1 'polypeptide(L)'
;MKVVYLSLIEARGLPLTPESLAALQPFTSITFNTEEENGENRKPEVAKTGLGSSAAMTTAVVAALLHYLTVVNLPTLSKDQQREKESTVDLDMVHVIAQTAHCIAQGKVGSGFDVSSAVYGSQLYVRFSPEVLSSAQDAVKGKGFEELIGDVLNGKWDHERTKFSLPPLMNLLLGEPGAGGSSTVSMVGSVKKWQKSEPQKALETWKKLSESNSALEIHLSMLSTMSKEHWDSYQSIINSCSMHRSEKIEPESQSHLLDATMNMEGVLLAGVPGAGGFDAVFAITLGNSSRNVTKAWSSLNVLALLVREDPRGVSLETGDPRA
;
A
#
# COMPACT_ATOMS: atom_id res chain seq x y z
N MET A 1 0.79 -11.74 -6.56
CA MET A 1 1.90 -12.70 -6.67
C MET A 1 2.43 -12.97 -5.27
N LYS A 2 1.68 -13.71 -4.45
CA LYS A 2 2.12 -14.16 -3.11
C LYS A 2 2.84 -15.51 -3.23
N VAL A 3 2.06 -16.55 -3.54
CA VAL A 3 2.48 -17.96 -3.49
C VAL A 3 3.55 -18.33 -4.52
N VAL A 4 3.66 -17.59 -5.62
CA VAL A 4 4.60 -17.93 -6.70
C VAL A 4 6.06 -17.78 -6.26
N TYR A 5 6.43 -16.71 -5.57
CA TYR A 5 7.85 -16.46 -5.27
C TYR A 5 8.39 -17.32 -4.14
N LEU A 6 7.61 -17.49 -3.07
CA LEU A 6 7.99 -18.35 -1.96
C LEU A 6 8.18 -19.80 -2.43
N SER A 7 7.21 -20.34 -3.18
CA SER A 7 7.29 -21.68 -3.75
C SER A 7 8.46 -21.86 -4.72
N LEU A 8 8.79 -20.83 -5.53
CA LEU A 8 9.94 -20.86 -6.44
C LEU A 8 11.29 -20.88 -5.70
N ILE A 9 11.41 -20.13 -4.61
CA ILE A 9 12.62 -20.11 -3.77
C ILE A 9 12.79 -21.47 -3.09
N GLU A 10 11.71 -22.00 -2.50
CA GLU A 10 11.70 -23.32 -1.86
C GLU A 10 12.02 -24.44 -2.85
N ALA A 11 11.43 -24.42 -4.05
CA ALA A 11 11.69 -25.41 -5.10
C ALA A 11 13.16 -25.41 -5.57
N ARG A 12 13.87 -24.29 -5.42
CA ARG A 12 15.30 -24.16 -5.73
C ARG A 12 16.21 -24.50 -4.54
N GLY A 13 15.64 -24.83 -3.37
CA GLY A 13 16.40 -25.07 -2.14
C GLY A 13 17.15 -23.83 -1.64
N LEU A 14 16.70 -22.63 -2.02
CA LEU A 14 17.32 -21.36 -1.64
C LEU A 14 16.74 -20.87 -0.30
N PRO A 15 17.52 -20.13 0.51
CA PRO A 15 16.99 -19.58 1.75
C PRO A 15 15.99 -18.44 1.46
N LEU A 16 14.98 -18.25 2.32
CA LEU A 16 13.95 -17.20 2.18
C LEU A 16 14.50 -15.82 2.53
N THR A 17 15.39 -15.28 1.68
CA THR A 17 16.03 -13.98 1.88
C THR A 17 15.76 -13.03 0.71
N PRO A 18 15.89 -11.71 0.94
CA PRO A 18 15.83 -10.71 -0.13
C PRO A 18 16.77 -11.01 -1.30
N GLU A 19 17.97 -11.56 -1.03
CA GLU A 19 18.96 -11.91 -2.05
C GLU A 19 18.49 -13.07 -2.93
N SER A 20 17.89 -14.11 -2.33
CA SER A 20 17.29 -15.22 -3.09
C SER A 20 16.13 -14.74 -3.96
N LEU A 21 15.30 -13.83 -3.45
CA LEU A 21 14.21 -13.21 -4.21
C LEU A 21 14.76 -12.37 -5.37
N ALA A 22 15.83 -11.61 -5.15
CA ALA A 22 16.47 -10.79 -6.18
C ALA A 22 17.11 -11.62 -7.30
N ALA A 23 17.50 -12.87 -7.01
CA ALA A 23 18.07 -13.80 -7.98
C ALA A 23 17.02 -14.48 -8.87
N LEU A 24 15.72 -14.31 -8.59
CA LEU A 24 14.66 -14.82 -9.47
C LEU A 24 14.57 -13.97 -10.74
N GLN A 25 14.19 -14.61 -11.85
CA GLN A 25 13.95 -13.89 -13.10
C GLN A 25 12.72 -12.98 -12.94
N PRO A 26 12.86 -11.66 -13.17
CA PRO A 26 11.73 -10.75 -13.17
C PRO A 26 10.66 -11.20 -14.17
N PHE A 27 9.39 -10.95 -13.86
CA PHE A 27 8.26 -11.28 -14.75
C PHE A 27 8.14 -12.77 -15.12
N THR A 28 8.56 -13.67 -14.21
CA THR A 28 8.35 -15.12 -14.38
C THR A 28 6.87 -15.43 -14.63
N SER A 29 6.60 -16.36 -15.54
CA SER A 29 5.24 -16.78 -15.91
C SER A 29 4.40 -17.20 -14.71
N ILE A 30 3.13 -16.83 -14.72
CA ILE A 30 2.17 -17.15 -13.66
C ILE A 30 1.87 -18.67 -13.69
N THR A 31 1.87 -19.31 -12.53
CA THR A 31 1.38 -20.68 -12.36
C THR A 31 -0.15 -20.70 -12.42
N PHE A 32 -0.72 -21.70 -13.09
CA PHE A 32 -2.16 -21.91 -13.12
C PHE A 32 -2.55 -22.91 -12.04
N ASN A 33 -3.69 -22.70 -11.39
CA ASN A 33 -4.24 -23.70 -10.50
C ASN A 33 -4.46 -25.00 -11.30
N THR A 34 -3.98 -26.13 -10.78
CA THR A 34 -4.39 -27.45 -11.24
C THR A 34 -5.85 -27.65 -10.82
N GLU A 35 -6.82 -27.35 -11.67
CA GLU A 35 -8.23 -27.64 -11.37
C GLU A 35 -8.60 -29.10 -11.69
N GLU A 36 -9.53 -29.61 -10.88
CA GLU A 36 -10.28 -30.86 -11.01
C GLU A 36 -10.87 -31.07 -12.42
N GLU A 37 -11.18 -32.32 -12.73
CA GLU A 37 -11.35 -33.00 -14.03
C GLU A 37 -12.22 -32.36 -15.17
N ASN A 38 -12.67 -31.10 -15.11
CA ASN A 38 -13.52 -30.51 -16.16
C ASN A 38 -12.99 -29.18 -16.73
N GLY A 39 -11.87 -29.27 -17.46
CA GLY A 39 -11.65 -28.68 -18.80
C GLY A 39 -11.77 -27.18 -19.12
N GLU A 40 -12.55 -26.33 -18.43
CA GLU A 40 -12.97 -25.04 -19.03
C GLU A 40 -12.69 -23.75 -18.25
N ASN A 41 -12.02 -23.74 -17.09
CA ASN A 41 -11.63 -22.45 -16.48
C ASN A 41 -10.39 -22.54 -15.57
N ARG A 42 -9.21 -22.76 -16.15
CA ARG A 42 -7.94 -22.68 -15.39
C ARG A 42 -7.71 -21.25 -14.91
N LYS A 43 -8.09 -20.96 -13.67
CA LYS A 43 -7.79 -19.67 -13.04
C LYS A 43 -6.29 -19.62 -12.71
N PRO A 44 -5.59 -18.51 -13.05
CA PRO A 44 -4.23 -18.31 -12.60
C PRO A 44 -4.20 -18.34 -11.06
N GLU A 45 -3.13 -18.91 -10.50
CA GLU A 45 -2.86 -18.93 -9.06
C GLU A 45 -2.48 -17.51 -8.59
N VAL A 46 -3.46 -16.61 -8.58
CA VAL A 46 -3.25 -15.22 -8.17
C VAL A 46 -3.50 -15.13 -6.67
N ALA A 47 -2.51 -15.52 -5.89
CA ALA A 47 -2.48 -15.14 -4.50
C ALA A 47 -2.22 -13.61 -4.42
N LYS A 48 -3.22 -12.86 -3.95
CA LYS A 48 -3.18 -11.41 -3.77
C LYS A 48 -2.39 -11.07 -2.51
N THR A 49 -1.38 -10.21 -2.64
CA THR A 49 -0.58 -9.69 -1.51
C THR A 49 -1.34 -8.66 -0.67
N GLY A 50 -2.51 -8.20 -1.14
CA GLY A 50 -3.26 -7.11 -0.49
C GLY A 50 -2.66 -5.72 -0.75
N LEU A 51 -1.64 -5.59 -1.61
CA LEU A 51 -0.91 -4.34 -1.88
C LEU A 51 -1.55 -3.43 -2.94
N GLY A 52 -2.82 -3.67 -3.31
CA GLY A 52 -3.50 -2.80 -4.29
C GLY A 52 -3.06 -2.98 -5.74
N SER A 53 -2.54 -4.15 -6.15
CA SER A 53 -2.06 -4.38 -7.54
C SER A 53 -3.11 -4.08 -8.62
N SER A 54 -4.40 -4.32 -8.36
CA SER A 54 -5.47 -3.95 -9.30
C SER A 54 -5.62 -2.44 -9.45
N ALA A 55 -5.49 -1.69 -8.36
CA ALA A 55 -5.54 -0.23 -8.40
C ALA A 55 -4.33 0.36 -9.12
N ALA A 56 -3.13 -0.19 -8.87
CA ALA A 56 -1.92 0.19 -9.58
C ALA A 56 -2.05 -0.06 -11.10
N MET A 57 -2.55 -1.24 -11.49
CA MET A 57 -2.78 -1.58 -12.89
C MET A 57 -3.83 -0.66 -13.54
N THR A 58 -4.99 -0.45 -12.90
CA THR A 58 -6.02 0.46 -13.41
C THR A 58 -5.47 1.87 -13.58
N THR A 59 -4.73 2.36 -12.59
CA THR A 59 -4.11 3.69 -12.62
C THR A 59 -3.11 3.81 -13.76
N ALA A 60 -2.21 2.84 -13.93
CA ALA A 60 -1.22 2.85 -15.00
C ALA A 60 -1.86 2.85 -16.39
N VAL A 61 -2.90 2.05 -16.61
CA VAL A 61 -3.63 2.00 -17.89
C VAL A 61 -4.33 3.33 -18.17
N VAL A 62 -5.06 3.86 -17.19
CA VAL A 62 -5.77 5.14 -17.33
C VAL A 62 -4.79 6.27 -17.60
N ALA A 63 -3.72 6.38 -16.81
CA ALA A 63 -2.70 7.41 -16.97
C ALA A 63 -2.04 7.32 -18.35
N ALA A 64 -1.65 6.12 -18.80
CA ALA A 64 -1.04 5.92 -20.11
C ALA A 64 -1.97 6.34 -21.26
N LEU A 65 -3.25 5.99 -21.20
CA LEU A 65 -4.23 6.36 -22.22
C LEU A 65 -4.48 7.87 -22.26
N LEU A 66 -4.70 8.50 -21.10
CA LEU A 66 -4.92 9.95 -21.02
C LEU A 66 -3.69 10.71 -21.50
N HIS A 67 -2.49 10.24 -21.16
CA HIS A 67 -1.25 10.85 -21.62
C HIS A 67 -1.06 10.69 -23.13
N TYR A 68 -1.27 9.47 -23.66
CA TYR A 68 -1.16 9.18 -25.08
C TYR A 68 -2.14 10.01 -25.93
N LEU A 69 -3.36 10.20 -25.42
CA LEU A 69 -4.40 11.03 -26.04
C LEU A 69 -4.20 12.54 -25.77
N THR A 70 -3.09 12.93 -25.16
CA THR A 70 -2.74 14.33 -24.85
C THR A 70 -3.73 15.05 -23.92
N VAL A 71 -4.51 14.29 -23.15
CA VAL A 71 -5.48 14.81 -22.17
C VAL A 71 -4.77 15.26 -20.89
N VAL A 72 -3.68 14.57 -20.50
CA VAL A 72 -2.87 14.90 -19.33
C VAL A 72 -1.37 14.84 -19.64
N ASN A 73 -0.55 15.59 -18.91
CA ASN A 73 0.91 15.57 -19.01
C ASN A 73 1.53 14.99 -17.73
N LEU A 74 1.92 13.71 -17.79
CA LEU A 74 2.44 12.98 -16.64
C LEU A 74 3.88 13.40 -16.29
N PRO A 75 4.26 13.38 -14.99
CA PRO A 75 5.61 13.69 -14.56
C PRO A 75 6.61 12.65 -15.09
N THR A 76 7.75 13.10 -15.60
CA THR A 76 8.86 12.24 -16.02
C THR A 76 9.88 12.09 -14.89
N LEU A 77 10.46 10.90 -14.74
CA LEU A 77 11.43 10.56 -13.70
C LEU A 77 12.71 11.43 -13.62
N SER A 78 12.98 12.29 -14.61
CA SER A 78 14.27 12.96 -14.80
C SER A 78 14.31 14.48 -14.56
N LYS A 79 13.21 15.14 -14.16
CA LYS A 79 13.22 16.61 -13.98
C LYS A 79 12.57 17.10 -12.69
N ASP A 80 13.27 18.08 -12.10
CA ASP A 80 13.10 18.72 -10.80
C ASP A 80 11.69 19.19 -10.42
N GLN A 81 11.55 19.32 -9.10
CA GLN A 81 10.45 19.73 -8.22
C GLN A 81 9.75 21.08 -8.55
N GLN A 82 10.00 21.70 -9.70
CA GLN A 82 9.46 23.03 -10.05
C GLN A 82 8.11 23.01 -10.79
N ARG A 83 7.57 21.84 -11.16
CA ARG A 83 6.28 21.68 -11.86
C ARG A 83 5.13 21.17 -10.99
N GLU A 84 5.23 21.27 -9.66
CA GLU A 84 4.26 20.65 -8.74
C GLU A 84 2.79 21.12 -8.94
N LYS A 85 2.55 22.38 -9.36
CA LYS A 85 1.17 22.90 -9.51
C LYS A 85 0.45 22.52 -10.82
N GLU A 86 1.14 22.38 -11.94
CA GLU A 86 0.52 21.91 -13.19
C GLU A 86 0.30 20.39 -13.14
N SER A 87 1.21 19.66 -12.50
CA SER A 87 1.06 18.22 -12.31
C SER A 87 -0.16 17.83 -11.46
N THR A 88 -0.66 18.69 -10.56
CA THR A 88 -1.77 18.30 -9.67
C THR A 88 -3.10 18.17 -10.42
N VAL A 89 -3.41 19.05 -11.37
CA VAL A 89 -4.68 18.99 -12.12
C VAL A 89 -4.73 17.74 -12.99
N ASP A 90 -3.63 17.43 -13.65
CA ASP A 90 -3.48 16.24 -14.49
C ASP A 90 -3.59 14.95 -13.66
N LEU A 91 -2.93 14.90 -12.50
CA LEU A 91 -3.04 13.79 -11.56
C LEU A 91 -4.47 13.65 -10.98
N ASP A 92 -5.16 14.77 -10.71
CA ASP A 92 -6.56 14.75 -10.27
C ASP A 92 -7.48 14.15 -11.34
N MET A 93 -7.26 14.47 -12.61
CA MET A 93 -8.00 13.85 -13.71
C MET A 93 -7.73 12.35 -13.81
N VAL A 94 -6.46 11.94 -13.69
CA VAL A 94 -6.08 10.51 -13.64
C VAL A 94 -6.78 9.83 -12.46
N HIS A 95 -6.78 10.44 -11.28
CA HIS A 95 -7.40 9.89 -10.08
C HIS A 95 -8.91 9.70 -10.24
N VAL A 96 -9.63 10.74 -10.68
CA VAL A 96 -11.09 10.66 -10.86
C VAL A 96 -11.45 9.54 -11.83
N ILE A 97 -10.77 9.46 -12.97
CA ILE A 97 -11.07 8.46 -14.01
C ILE A 97 -10.66 7.05 -13.55
N ALA A 98 -9.47 6.90 -12.96
CA ALA A 98 -9.00 5.61 -12.46
C ALA A 98 -9.86 5.10 -11.31
N GLN A 99 -10.29 5.98 -10.40
CA GLN A 99 -11.14 5.62 -9.28
C GLN A 99 -12.53 5.21 -9.76
N THR A 100 -13.08 5.93 -10.74
CA THR A 100 -14.35 5.60 -11.37
C THR A 100 -14.27 4.23 -12.07
N ALA A 101 -13.26 4.00 -12.90
CA ALA A 101 -13.05 2.74 -13.60
C ALA A 101 -12.87 1.57 -12.62
N HIS A 102 -12.08 1.76 -11.56
CA HIS A 102 -11.86 0.76 -10.52
C HIS A 102 -13.15 0.44 -9.76
N CYS A 103 -13.96 1.44 -9.42
CA CYS A 103 -15.26 1.24 -8.78
C CYS A 103 -16.25 0.47 -9.66
N ILE A 104 -16.33 0.80 -10.96
CA ILE A 104 -17.17 0.06 -11.92
C ILE A 104 -16.71 -1.41 -12.00
N ALA A 105 -15.40 -1.64 -12.16
CA ALA A 105 -14.84 -2.99 -12.25
C ALA A 105 -15.02 -3.81 -10.96
N GLN A 106 -14.96 -3.18 -9.78
CA GLN A 106 -15.19 -3.85 -8.50
C GLN A 106 -16.68 -4.03 -8.16
N GLY A 107 -17.59 -3.31 -8.83
CA GLY A 107 -19.02 -3.30 -8.51
C GLY A 107 -19.35 -2.68 -7.15
N LYS A 108 -18.44 -1.92 -6.54
CA LYS A 108 -18.62 -1.25 -5.25
C LYS A 108 -17.73 -0.02 -5.13
N VAL A 109 -18.11 0.91 -4.24
CA VAL A 109 -17.25 2.05 -3.87
C VAL A 109 -16.42 1.67 -2.64
N GLY A 110 -15.12 1.43 -2.87
CA GLY A 110 -14.14 1.17 -1.81
C GLY A 110 -13.70 2.44 -1.07
N SER A 111 -12.59 2.36 -0.32
CA SER A 111 -11.98 3.53 0.31
C SER A 111 -11.35 4.49 -0.71
N GLY A 112 -10.94 3.98 -1.87
CA GLY A 112 -10.23 4.72 -2.90
C GLY A 112 -8.77 5.04 -2.56
N PHE A 113 -8.29 4.60 -1.38
CA PHE A 113 -6.91 4.83 -0.96
C PHE A 113 -5.89 4.16 -1.88
N ASP A 114 -6.19 2.96 -2.37
CA ASP A 114 -5.31 2.17 -3.24
C ASP A 114 -5.11 2.82 -4.62
N VAL A 115 -6.17 3.39 -5.21
CA VAL A 115 -6.07 4.16 -6.45
C VAL A 115 -5.39 5.51 -6.17
N SER A 116 -5.79 6.17 -5.10
CA SER A 116 -5.19 7.44 -4.68
C SER A 116 -3.68 7.29 -4.48
N SER A 117 -3.20 6.27 -3.77
CA SER A 117 -1.76 6.10 -3.54
C SER A 117 -1.01 5.71 -4.82
N ALA A 118 -1.65 4.97 -5.74
CA ALA A 118 -1.08 4.67 -7.05
C ALA A 118 -0.90 5.94 -7.91
N VAL A 119 -1.77 6.94 -7.76
CA VAL A 119 -1.68 8.21 -8.51
C VAL A 119 -0.67 9.16 -7.85
N TYR A 120 -0.80 9.41 -6.55
CA TYR A 120 -0.08 10.51 -5.88
C TYR A 120 1.12 10.06 -5.03
N GLY A 121 1.30 8.76 -4.82
CA GLY A 121 2.35 8.21 -3.97
C GLY A 121 1.99 8.23 -2.48
N SER A 122 3.01 8.21 -1.63
CA SER A 122 2.87 8.24 -0.18
C SER A 122 2.13 9.48 0.33
N GLN A 123 1.12 9.24 1.16
CA GLN A 123 0.17 10.26 1.57
C GLN A 123 -0.59 9.88 2.84
N LEU A 124 -1.11 10.91 3.50
CA LEU A 124 -2.28 10.83 4.36
C LEU A 124 -3.52 11.02 3.50
N TYR A 125 -4.56 10.27 3.78
CA TYR A 125 -5.75 10.24 2.94
C TYR A 125 -7.02 10.15 3.76
N VAL A 126 -7.96 11.05 3.44
CA VAL A 126 -9.35 10.97 3.88
C VAL A 126 -10.20 10.66 2.66
N ARG A 127 -11.05 9.64 2.80
CA ARG A 127 -11.92 9.16 1.73
C ARG A 127 -12.97 10.20 1.33
N PHE A 128 -13.22 10.33 0.03
CA PHE A 128 -14.34 11.10 -0.53
C PHE A 128 -15.72 10.53 -0.14
N SER A 129 -16.72 11.40 -0.15
CA SER A 129 -18.14 11.09 -0.05
C SER A 129 -18.58 10.18 -1.20
N PRO A 130 -19.08 8.96 -0.95
CA PRO A 130 -19.37 7.96 -1.99
C PRO A 130 -20.42 8.40 -3.02
N GLU A 131 -21.19 9.43 -2.73
CA GLU A 131 -22.22 10.03 -3.60
C GLU A 131 -21.63 10.56 -4.90
N VAL A 132 -20.37 10.99 -4.91
CA VAL A 132 -19.66 11.48 -6.11
C VAL A 132 -19.53 10.38 -7.19
N LEU A 133 -19.63 9.11 -6.81
CA LEU A 133 -19.57 7.95 -7.71
C LEU A 133 -20.92 7.26 -7.90
N SER A 134 -22.03 7.88 -7.48
CA SER A 134 -23.38 7.32 -7.66
C SER A 134 -23.71 7.05 -9.14
N SER A 135 -23.40 8.00 -10.03
CA SER A 135 -23.59 7.86 -11.48
C SER A 135 -22.81 6.69 -12.08
N ALA A 136 -21.60 6.42 -11.55
CA ALA A 136 -20.77 5.30 -11.98
C ALA A 136 -21.35 3.94 -11.59
N GLN A 137 -22.09 3.85 -10.48
CA GLN A 137 -22.80 2.63 -10.10
C GLN A 137 -24.02 2.37 -11.00
N ASP A 138 -24.63 3.42 -11.55
CA ASP A 138 -25.78 3.36 -12.45
C ASP A 138 -25.40 3.27 -13.93
N ALA A 139 -24.14 3.47 -14.30
CA ALA A 139 -23.59 3.28 -15.65
C ALA A 139 -23.94 1.90 -16.24
N VAL A 140 -23.98 0.89 -15.38
CA VAL A 140 -24.33 -0.49 -15.70
C VAL A 140 -25.80 -0.61 -16.14
N LYS A 141 -26.63 0.44 -15.94
CA LYS A 141 -28.08 0.47 -16.19
C LYS A 141 -28.49 1.35 -17.38
N GLY A 142 -27.56 1.86 -18.20
CA GLY A 142 -27.88 2.45 -19.51
C GLY A 142 -27.73 3.97 -19.67
N LYS A 143 -27.08 4.69 -18.73
CA LYS A 143 -26.58 6.06 -19.01
C LYS A 143 -25.44 6.02 -20.04
N GLY A 144 -25.36 7.03 -20.90
CA GLY A 144 -24.24 7.19 -21.84
C GLY A 144 -22.93 7.49 -21.10
N PHE A 145 -21.82 6.92 -21.57
CA PHE A 145 -20.49 7.12 -20.96
C PHE A 145 -20.07 8.61 -20.92
N GLU A 146 -20.46 9.42 -21.90
CA GLU A 146 -20.15 10.84 -21.93
C GLU A 146 -20.77 11.61 -20.75
N GLU A 147 -22.05 11.37 -20.47
CA GLU A 147 -22.75 11.99 -19.34
C GLU A 147 -22.13 11.55 -18.02
N LEU A 148 -21.80 10.26 -17.88
CA LEU A 148 -21.13 9.73 -16.69
C LEU A 148 -19.77 10.39 -16.45
N ILE A 149 -18.95 10.52 -17.50
CA ILE A 149 -17.63 11.15 -17.38
C ILE A 149 -17.79 12.63 -17.03
N GLY A 150 -18.76 13.31 -17.62
CA GLY A 150 -19.13 14.67 -17.25
C GLY A 150 -19.55 14.78 -15.78
N ASP A 151 -20.40 13.88 -15.29
CA ASP A 151 -20.90 13.86 -13.91
C ASP A 151 -19.75 13.68 -12.90
N VAL A 152 -18.83 12.73 -13.14
CA VAL A 152 -17.73 12.46 -12.19
C VAL A 152 -16.64 13.53 -12.24
N LEU A 153 -16.35 14.11 -13.41
CA LEU A 153 -15.36 15.18 -13.55
C LEU A 153 -15.85 16.49 -12.93
N ASN A 154 -17.15 16.77 -13.01
CA ASN A 154 -17.76 17.94 -12.37
C ASN A 154 -18.23 17.67 -10.92
N GLY A 155 -18.07 16.42 -10.46
CA GLY A 155 -18.49 15.99 -9.13
C GLY A 155 -17.66 16.65 -8.02
N LYS A 156 -18.28 16.82 -6.84
CA LYS A 156 -17.57 17.32 -5.67
C LYS A 156 -16.78 16.20 -5.00
N TRP A 157 -15.51 16.07 -5.37
CA TRP A 157 -14.55 15.19 -4.70
C TRP A 157 -13.99 15.87 -3.46
N ASP A 158 -14.51 15.49 -2.29
CA ASP A 158 -14.14 16.02 -0.97
C ASP A 158 -13.14 15.12 -0.22
N HIS A 159 -12.37 14.32 -0.95
CA HIS A 159 -11.24 13.62 -0.35
C HIS A 159 -10.18 14.63 0.09
N GLU A 160 -9.48 14.31 1.17
CA GLU A 160 -8.33 15.09 1.61
C GLU A 160 -7.06 14.28 1.40
N ARG A 161 -5.99 14.98 0.98
CA ARG A 161 -4.68 14.40 0.79
C ARG A 161 -3.63 15.35 1.32
N THR A 162 -2.70 14.80 2.08
CA THR A 162 -1.46 15.50 2.45
C THR A 162 -0.27 14.62 2.10
N LYS A 163 0.72 15.20 1.42
CA LYS A 163 1.97 14.49 1.11
C LYS A 163 2.64 14.08 2.41
N PHE A 164 2.96 12.81 2.54
CA PHE A 164 3.50 12.26 3.77
C PHE A 164 4.42 11.10 3.43
N SER A 165 5.65 11.14 3.93
CA SER A 165 6.63 10.09 3.69
C SER A 165 7.41 9.77 4.95
N LEU A 166 8.04 8.60 5.00
CA LEU A 166 8.92 8.28 6.11
C LEU A 166 10.12 9.24 6.11
N PRO A 167 10.55 9.69 7.31
CA PRO A 167 11.78 10.43 7.48
C PRO A 167 13.00 9.66 6.94
N PRO A 168 14.06 10.36 6.48
CA PRO A 168 15.31 9.70 6.08
C PRO A 168 15.87 8.76 7.16
N LEU A 169 16.58 7.70 6.77
CA LEU A 169 17.10 6.69 7.71
C LEU A 169 16.00 5.89 8.45
N MET A 170 14.75 5.96 8.01
CA MET A 170 13.71 5.00 8.37
C MET A 170 13.39 4.13 7.15
N ASN A 171 13.19 2.83 7.38
CA ASN A 171 12.93 1.87 6.31
C ASN A 171 11.62 1.12 6.59
N LEU A 172 10.73 1.09 5.61
CA LEU A 172 9.58 0.21 5.58
C LEU A 172 10.00 -1.16 5.07
N LEU A 173 9.74 -2.19 5.86
CA LEU A 173 9.84 -3.59 5.48
C LEU A 173 8.46 -4.19 5.34
N LEU A 174 8.29 -5.05 4.35
CA LEU A 174 7.08 -5.83 4.15
C LEU A 174 7.47 -7.31 4.09
N GLY A 175 6.83 -8.12 4.92
CA GLY A 175 7.04 -9.55 5.01
C GLY A 175 5.82 -10.31 4.51
N GLU A 176 6.07 -11.36 3.73
CA GLU A 176 5.06 -12.33 3.34
C GLU A 176 5.19 -13.58 4.23
N PRO A 177 4.23 -13.83 5.15
CA PRO A 177 4.29 -14.97 6.07
C PRO A 177 3.93 -16.33 5.44
N GLY A 178 3.78 -16.41 4.11
CA GLY A 178 3.46 -17.66 3.39
C GLY A 178 1.97 -17.91 3.17
N ALA A 179 1.58 -19.20 3.12
CA ALA A 179 0.23 -19.63 2.74
C ALA A 179 -0.84 -19.21 3.77
N GLY A 180 -1.81 -18.42 3.31
CA GLY A 180 -2.94 -17.94 4.12
C GLY A 180 -3.62 -16.77 3.42
N GLY A 181 -4.86 -16.98 2.97
CA GLY A 181 -5.70 -15.92 2.45
C GLY A 181 -6.69 -15.47 3.51
N SER A 182 -6.81 -14.17 3.72
CA SER A 182 -7.81 -13.63 4.65
C SER A 182 -9.02 -13.12 3.85
N SER A 183 -10.23 -13.53 4.22
CA SER A 183 -11.43 -12.95 3.61
C SER A 183 -11.67 -11.56 4.18
N THR A 184 -11.17 -10.53 3.48
CA THR A 184 -11.43 -9.11 3.83
C THR A 184 -12.91 -8.83 4.05
N VAL A 185 -13.78 -9.46 3.26
CA VAL A 185 -15.24 -9.30 3.36
C VAL A 185 -15.76 -9.82 4.71
N SER A 186 -15.28 -10.99 5.14
CA SER A 186 -15.64 -11.57 6.44
C SER A 186 -15.15 -10.69 7.59
N MET A 187 -13.89 -10.26 7.56
CA MET A 187 -13.30 -9.43 8.63
C MET A 187 -14.01 -8.08 8.77
N VAL A 188 -14.25 -7.38 7.66
CA VAL A 188 -15.03 -6.13 7.67
C VAL A 188 -16.46 -6.37 8.16
N GLY A 189 -17.08 -7.49 7.78
CA GLY A 189 -18.39 -7.90 8.27
C GLY A 189 -18.43 -8.04 9.80
N SER A 190 -17.42 -8.70 10.38
CA SER A 190 -17.27 -8.86 11.83
C SER A 190 -17.09 -7.53 12.55
N VAL A 191 -16.22 -6.65 12.04
CA VAL A 191 -16.03 -5.30 12.60
C VAL A 191 -17.32 -4.49 12.56
N LYS A 192 -18.06 -4.52 11.44
CA LYS A 192 -19.36 -3.84 11.32
C LYS A 192 -20.41 -4.41 12.26
N LYS A 193 -20.42 -5.73 12.48
CA LYS A 193 -21.33 -6.37 13.43
C LYS A 193 -21.02 -5.93 14.85
N TRP A 194 -19.75 -5.91 15.24
CA TRP A 194 -19.29 -5.41 16.54
C TRP A 194 -19.62 -3.92 16.75
N GLN A 195 -19.38 -3.09 15.74
CA GLN A 195 -19.71 -1.66 15.78
C GLN A 195 -21.20 -1.42 16.07
N LYS A 196 -22.09 -2.24 15.49
CA LYS A 196 -23.52 -2.17 15.74
C LYS A 196 -23.92 -2.68 17.12
N SER A 197 -23.22 -3.69 17.65
CA SER A 197 -23.53 -4.23 18.98
C SER A 197 -22.99 -3.37 20.13
N GLU A 198 -21.87 -2.67 19.94
CA GLU A 198 -21.21 -1.86 20.97
C GLU A 198 -20.87 -0.44 20.46
N PRO A 199 -21.86 0.40 20.09
CA PRO A 199 -21.62 1.66 19.40
C PRO A 199 -20.77 2.66 20.18
N GLN A 200 -20.94 2.73 21.51
CA GLN A 200 -20.20 3.67 22.35
C GLN A 200 -18.73 3.26 22.49
N LYS A 201 -18.46 1.97 22.73
CA LYS A 201 -17.09 1.44 22.76
C LYS A 201 -16.41 1.51 21.39
N ALA A 202 -17.17 1.29 20.31
CA ALA A 202 -16.67 1.47 18.96
C ALA A 202 -16.24 2.92 18.70
N LEU A 203 -17.06 3.89 19.11
CA LEU A 203 -16.73 5.32 19.00
C LEU A 203 -15.48 5.68 19.81
N GLU A 204 -15.39 5.21 21.07
CA GLU A 204 -14.21 5.43 21.91
C GLU A 204 -12.93 4.82 21.31
N THR A 205 -13.04 3.61 20.76
CA THR A 205 -11.91 2.92 20.10
C THR A 205 -11.48 3.69 18.85
N TRP A 206 -12.42 4.13 18.01
CA TRP A 206 -12.13 4.93 16.82
C TRP A 206 -11.48 6.26 17.17
N LYS A 207 -11.94 6.92 18.23
CA LYS A 207 -11.34 8.16 18.71
C LYS A 207 -9.88 7.95 19.13
N LYS A 208 -9.60 6.91 19.93
CA LYS A 208 -8.22 6.57 20.34
C LYS A 208 -7.32 6.23 19.15
N LEU A 209 -7.82 5.49 18.16
CA LEU A 209 -7.09 5.18 16.94
C LEU A 209 -6.78 6.45 16.14
N SER A 210 -7.77 7.33 15.99
CA SER A 210 -7.62 8.61 15.31
C SER A 210 -6.57 9.50 16.00
N GLU A 211 -6.62 9.61 17.33
CA GLU A 211 -5.66 10.36 18.13
C GLU A 211 -4.24 9.79 18.01
N SER A 212 -4.11 8.46 18.06
CA SER A 212 -2.81 7.78 17.95
C SER A 212 -2.19 7.96 16.55
N ASN A 213 -3.00 7.82 15.48
CA ASN A 213 -2.55 8.07 14.11
C ASN A 213 -2.14 9.53 13.91
N SER A 214 -2.89 10.48 14.47
CA SER A 214 -2.56 11.91 14.40
C SER A 214 -1.25 12.23 15.14
N ALA A 215 -1.02 11.61 16.31
CA ALA A 215 0.23 11.77 17.03
C ALA A 215 1.42 11.19 16.26
N LEU A 216 1.26 10.02 15.63
CA LEU A 216 2.29 9.42 14.79
C LEU A 216 2.64 10.31 13.58
N GLU A 217 1.62 10.84 12.91
CA GLU A 217 1.77 11.80 11.82
C GLU A 217 2.60 13.03 12.26
N ILE A 218 2.23 13.65 13.38
CA ILE A 218 2.90 14.84 13.90
C ILE A 218 4.38 14.54 14.16
N HIS A 219 4.68 13.45 14.86
CA HIS A 219 6.06 13.10 15.19
C HIS A 219 6.91 12.77 13.95
N LEU A 220 6.37 12.02 12.98
CA LEU A 220 7.08 11.73 11.73
C LEU A 220 7.29 12.98 10.87
N SER A 221 6.32 13.91 10.87
CA SER A 221 6.46 15.21 10.20
C SER A 221 7.56 16.07 10.86
N MET A 222 7.59 16.10 12.21
CA MET A 222 8.65 16.78 12.95
C MET A 222 10.03 16.19 12.65
N LEU A 223 10.16 14.86 12.62
CA LEU A 223 11.41 14.19 12.28
C LEU A 223 11.84 14.49 10.84
N SER A 224 10.90 14.56 9.91
CA SER A 224 11.17 14.97 8.52
C SER A 224 11.69 16.41 8.45
N THR A 225 11.10 17.34 9.22
CA THR A 225 11.58 18.72 9.33
C THR A 225 12.99 18.77 9.93
N MET A 226 13.23 18.08 11.05
CA MET A 226 14.55 18.02 11.68
C MET A 226 15.61 17.43 10.76
N SER A 227 15.27 16.44 9.94
CA SER A 227 16.21 15.88 8.96
C SER A 227 16.68 16.91 7.93
N LYS A 228 15.82 17.88 7.57
CA LYS A 228 16.15 18.95 6.62
C LYS A 228 16.94 20.09 7.27
N GLU A 229 16.57 20.45 8.49
CA GLU A 229 17.14 21.62 9.19
C GLU A 229 18.42 21.29 9.96
N HIS A 230 18.54 20.06 10.48
CA HIS A 230 19.58 19.66 11.43
C HIS A 230 20.09 18.24 11.15
N TRP A 231 20.57 17.99 9.93
CA TRP A 231 20.95 16.66 9.45
C TRP A 231 21.90 15.89 10.39
N ASP A 232 23.00 16.50 10.84
CA ASP A 232 24.02 15.79 11.64
C ASP A 232 23.46 15.34 13.00
N SER A 233 22.71 16.21 13.68
CA SER A 233 22.05 15.88 14.94
C SER A 233 20.96 14.83 14.74
N TYR A 234 20.15 14.99 13.70
CA TYR A 234 19.12 14.03 13.30
C TYR A 234 19.70 12.64 13.07
N GLN A 235 20.73 12.55 12.22
CA GLN A 235 21.40 11.30 11.87
C GLN A 235 22.02 10.64 13.12
N SER A 236 22.69 11.41 13.97
CA SER A 236 23.27 10.90 15.22
C SER A 236 22.21 10.31 16.14
N ILE A 237 21.06 10.99 16.29
CA ILE A 237 19.96 10.53 17.13
C ILE A 237 19.35 9.25 16.56
N ILE A 238 19.00 9.20 15.27
CA ILE A 238 18.41 8.02 14.65
C ILE A 238 19.35 6.81 14.78
N ASN A 239 20.65 7.00 14.55
CA ASN A 239 21.64 5.94 14.72
C ASN A 239 21.73 5.47 16.18
N SER A 240 21.70 6.38 17.15
CA SER A 240 21.69 6.01 18.57
C SER A 240 20.42 5.23 18.92
N CYS A 241 19.24 5.71 18.51
CA CYS A 241 17.96 5.05 18.72
C CYS A 241 17.91 3.66 18.06
N SER A 242 18.58 3.46 16.93
CA SER A 242 18.61 2.16 16.23
C SER A 242 19.27 1.04 17.04
N MET A 243 20.01 1.38 18.09
CA MET A 243 20.65 0.45 19.03
C MET A 243 19.77 0.11 20.25
N HIS A 244 18.54 0.63 20.31
CA HIS A 244 17.61 0.42 21.41
C HIS A 244 16.32 -0.26 20.94
N ARG A 245 15.58 -0.85 21.88
CA ARG A 245 14.27 -1.45 21.64
C ARG A 245 13.18 -0.43 21.94
N SER A 246 12.09 -0.44 21.18
CA SER A 246 10.92 0.38 21.49
C SER A 246 10.26 -0.10 22.80
N GLU A 247 9.87 0.82 23.67
CA GLU A 247 9.01 0.48 24.81
C GLU A 247 7.63 0.00 24.31
N LYS A 248 6.99 -0.91 25.04
CA LYS A 248 5.69 -1.47 24.67
C LYS A 248 4.61 -0.37 24.69
N ILE A 249 4.19 0.10 23.52
CA ILE A 249 3.12 1.11 23.38
C ILE A 249 1.74 0.47 23.15
N GLU A 250 1.66 -0.81 22.76
CA GLU A 250 0.40 -1.50 22.41
C GLU A 250 0.00 -2.67 23.34
N PRO A 251 -1.31 -3.01 23.46
CA PRO A 251 -1.81 -4.06 24.36
C PRO A 251 -1.44 -5.50 23.95
N GLU A 252 -1.51 -6.41 24.94
CA GLU A 252 -0.97 -7.78 25.00
C GLU A 252 -1.54 -8.85 24.04
N SER A 253 -1.95 -8.52 22.80
CA SER A 253 -2.61 -9.49 21.91
C SER A 253 -2.16 -9.52 20.45
N GLN A 254 -0.93 -9.12 20.12
CA GLN A 254 -0.40 -9.34 18.77
C GLN A 254 0.13 -10.78 18.59
N SER A 255 0.19 -11.27 17.34
CA SER A 255 0.75 -12.60 17.05
C SER A 255 2.22 -12.67 17.46
N HIS A 256 2.69 -13.82 17.97
CA HIS A 256 4.09 -14.04 18.43
C HIS A 256 5.18 -13.48 17.49
N LEU A 257 4.96 -13.51 16.18
CA LEU A 257 5.86 -12.94 15.17
C LEU A 257 6.02 -11.40 15.31
N LEU A 258 4.91 -10.68 15.49
CA LEU A 258 4.90 -9.23 15.60
C LEU A 258 5.44 -8.76 16.95
N ASP A 259 5.11 -9.46 18.04
CA ASP A 259 5.68 -9.19 19.36
C ASP A 259 7.20 -9.38 19.35
N ALA A 260 7.68 -10.47 18.74
CA ALA A 260 9.12 -10.71 18.58
C ALA A 260 9.77 -9.63 17.73
N THR A 261 9.12 -9.20 16.64
CA THR A 261 9.62 -8.13 15.75
C THR A 261 9.67 -6.78 16.48
N MET A 262 8.62 -6.38 17.19
CA MET A 262 8.57 -5.13 17.97
C MET A 262 9.64 -5.07 19.06
N ASN A 263 10.05 -6.21 19.60
CA ASN A 263 11.08 -6.29 20.63
C ASN A 263 12.51 -6.27 20.08
N MET A 264 12.71 -6.09 18.76
CA MET A 264 14.05 -6.02 18.15
C MET A 264 14.63 -4.61 18.23
N GLU A 265 15.96 -4.52 18.28
CA GLU A 265 16.68 -3.25 18.26
C GLU A 265 16.45 -2.49 16.94
N GLY A 266 16.13 -1.21 17.08
CA GLY A 266 15.86 -0.32 15.95
C GLY A 266 14.55 -0.60 15.22
N VAL A 267 13.66 -1.43 15.76
CA VAL A 267 12.27 -1.51 15.28
C VAL A 267 11.46 -0.41 15.99
N LEU A 268 10.83 0.45 15.20
CA LEU A 268 9.96 1.51 15.69
C LEU A 268 8.49 1.07 15.73
N LEU A 269 8.07 0.33 14.71
CA LEU A 269 6.69 -0.13 14.54
C LEU A 269 6.68 -1.45 13.78
N ALA A 270 5.73 -2.32 14.07
CA ALA A 270 5.45 -3.54 13.33
C ALA A 270 3.97 -3.86 13.47
N GLY A 271 3.39 -4.46 12.44
CA GLY A 271 1.97 -4.74 12.42
C GLY A 271 1.52 -5.48 11.17
N VAL A 272 0.20 -5.58 11.01
CA VAL A 272 -0.44 -6.12 9.82
C VAL A 272 -1.06 -4.96 9.04
N PRO A 273 -0.71 -4.75 7.75
CA PRO A 273 -1.30 -3.68 6.97
C PRO A 273 -2.72 -4.07 6.50
N GLY A 274 -3.56 -3.05 6.26
CA GLY A 274 -4.88 -3.25 5.67
C GLY A 274 -5.89 -3.91 6.61
N ALA A 275 -6.63 -4.90 6.10
CA ALA A 275 -7.75 -5.50 6.81
C ALA A 275 -7.35 -6.54 7.88
N GLY A 276 -6.06 -6.84 8.01
CA GLY A 276 -5.56 -7.86 8.93
C GLY A 276 -5.44 -9.26 8.31
N GLY A 277 -5.18 -10.23 9.19
CA GLY A 277 -5.05 -11.64 8.84
C GLY A 277 -3.65 -12.02 8.34
N PHE A 278 -3.55 -13.07 7.52
CA PHE A 278 -2.30 -13.66 7.04
C PHE A 278 -1.74 -12.98 5.78
N ASP A 279 -2.18 -11.75 5.49
CA ASP A 279 -1.93 -11.17 4.17
C ASP A 279 -0.51 -10.61 4.00
N ALA A 280 -0.01 -9.88 4.97
CA ALA A 280 1.35 -9.39 5.03
C ALA A 280 1.65 -8.97 6.46
N VAL A 281 2.92 -8.83 6.80
CA VAL A 281 3.36 -8.09 7.99
C VAL A 281 4.23 -6.94 7.53
N PHE A 282 4.29 -5.85 8.29
CA PHE A 282 5.22 -4.76 8.02
C PHE A 282 6.02 -4.41 9.26
N ALA A 283 7.17 -3.78 9.05
CA ALA A 283 7.96 -3.16 10.11
C ALA A 283 8.57 -1.84 9.64
N ILE A 284 8.62 -0.85 10.51
CA ILE A 284 9.39 0.39 10.32
C ILE A 284 10.65 0.25 11.17
N THR A 285 11.81 0.35 10.52
CA THR A 285 13.12 0.18 11.16
C THR A 285 13.97 1.43 11.02
N LEU A 286 14.85 1.66 11.99
CA LEU A 286 15.77 2.79 12.03
C LEU A 286 17.15 2.38 11.52
N GLY A 287 17.80 3.29 10.81
CA GLY A 287 19.17 3.12 10.33
C GLY A 287 19.36 1.84 9.52
N ASN A 288 20.28 0.98 9.97
CA ASN A 288 20.64 -0.27 9.30
C ASN A 288 19.98 -1.53 9.92
N SER A 289 19.06 -1.35 10.87
CA SER A 289 18.45 -2.45 11.64
C SER A 289 17.57 -3.39 10.80
N SER A 290 17.22 -2.99 9.59
CA SER A 290 16.41 -3.78 8.66
C SER A 290 16.97 -5.19 8.43
N ARG A 291 18.30 -5.34 8.34
CA ARG A 291 18.96 -6.63 8.11
C ARG A 291 18.75 -7.64 9.25
N ASN A 292 18.57 -7.16 10.48
CA ASN A 292 18.31 -8.05 11.61
C ASN A 292 16.88 -8.58 11.51
N VAL A 293 15.92 -7.71 11.17
CA VAL A 293 14.52 -8.08 10.98
C VAL A 293 14.35 -9.07 9.83
N THR A 294 14.98 -8.83 8.67
CA THR A 294 14.87 -9.76 7.54
C THR A 294 15.45 -11.14 7.85
N LYS A 295 16.55 -11.22 8.62
CA LYS A 295 17.10 -12.49 9.10
C LYS A 295 16.15 -13.21 10.07
N ALA A 296 15.57 -12.49 11.03
CA ALA A 296 14.63 -13.06 11.99
C ALA A 296 13.37 -13.58 11.28
N TRP A 297 12.80 -12.79 10.37
CA TRP A 297 11.67 -13.18 9.53
C TRP A 297 11.97 -14.42 8.70
N SER A 298 13.14 -14.49 8.06
CA SER A 298 13.59 -15.66 7.29
C SER A 298 13.56 -16.95 8.14
N SER A 299 14.02 -16.88 9.39
CA SER A 299 14.01 -18.03 10.32
C SER A 299 12.60 -18.47 10.76
N LEU A 300 11.61 -17.62 10.56
CA LEU A 300 10.19 -17.85 10.86
C LEU A 300 9.37 -18.09 9.59
N ASN A 301 10.00 -18.41 8.46
CA ASN A 301 9.38 -18.61 7.15
C ASN A 301 8.61 -17.39 6.63
N VAL A 302 9.04 -16.19 6.99
CA VAL A 302 8.50 -14.93 6.48
C VAL A 302 9.49 -14.37 5.45
N LEU A 303 9.07 -14.28 4.19
CA LEU A 303 9.89 -13.71 3.12
C LEU A 303 9.81 -12.19 3.15
N ALA A 304 10.92 -11.53 3.47
CA ALA A 304 11.03 -10.08 3.33
C ALA A 304 11.03 -9.70 1.84
N LEU A 305 10.05 -8.88 1.43
CA LEU A 305 9.87 -8.44 0.05
C LEU A 305 10.85 -7.31 -0.30
N LEU A 306 11.25 -7.26 -1.57
CA LEU A 306 12.10 -6.20 -2.14
C LEU A 306 11.31 -4.92 -2.41
N VAL A 307 10.64 -4.41 -1.38
CA VAL A 307 9.85 -3.18 -1.47
C VAL A 307 10.44 -2.14 -0.54
N ARG A 308 10.30 -0.89 -0.96
CA ARG A 308 10.56 0.30 -0.15
C ARG A 308 9.42 1.26 -0.38
N GLU A 309 9.27 2.22 0.52
CA GLU A 309 8.37 3.33 0.29
C GLU A 309 8.76 4.09 -0.99
N ASP A 310 7.76 4.46 -1.79
CA ASP A 310 7.92 5.30 -2.97
C ASP A 310 6.89 6.45 -2.95
N PRO A 311 7.34 7.71 -2.73
CA PRO A 311 6.45 8.85 -2.59
C PRO A 311 5.99 9.45 -3.93
N ARG A 312 6.36 8.86 -5.08
CA ARG A 312 6.21 9.52 -6.40
C ARG A 312 4.83 9.34 -7.03
N GLY A 313 4.16 8.21 -6.79
CA GLY A 313 2.93 7.88 -7.50
C GLY A 313 3.17 7.58 -8.99
N VAL A 314 2.19 7.90 -9.84
CA VAL A 314 2.26 7.61 -11.27
C VAL A 314 3.26 8.52 -11.97
N SER A 315 4.13 7.95 -12.81
CA SER A 315 5.14 8.69 -13.55
C SER A 315 5.52 7.98 -14.85
N LEU A 316 6.13 8.73 -15.77
CA LEU A 316 6.69 8.21 -17.02
C LEU A 316 8.12 7.73 -16.79
N GLU A 317 8.37 6.50 -17.21
CA GLU A 317 9.72 5.93 -17.30
C GLU A 317 10.37 6.29 -18.63
N THR A 318 11.66 6.63 -18.57
CA THR A 318 12.44 7.05 -19.74
C THR A 318 13.05 5.87 -20.51
N GLY A 319 12.90 4.65 -20.00
CA GLY A 319 13.39 3.41 -20.59
C GLY A 319 12.59 2.21 -20.07
N ASP A 320 12.79 1.06 -20.70
CA ASP A 320 12.21 -0.20 -20.23
C ASP A 320 12.91 -0.62 -18.93
N PRO A 321 12.20 -0.81 -17.80
CA PRO A 321 12.81 -1.23 -16.55
C PRO A 321 13.40 -2.66 -16.62
N ARG A 322 13.16 -3.38 -17.73
CA ARG A 322 13.74 -4.69 -18.04
C ARG A 322 15.04 -4.61 -18.84
N ALA A 323 15.37 -3.47 -19.43
CA ALA A 323 16.49 -3.29 -20.37
C ALA A 323 17.82 -2.99 -19.68
#